data_AF-B7KCU8-F1
#
_entry.id   AF-B7KCU8-F1
#
_cell.length_a   1.000
_cell.length_b   1.000
_cell.length_c   1.000
_cell.angle_alpha   90.00
_cell.angle_beta   90.00
_cell.angle_gamma   90.00
#
_symmetry.space_group_name_H-M   'P 1'
#
loop_
_entity.id
_entity.type
_entity.pdbx_description
1 polymer ?
#
loop_
_entity_poly.entity_id
_entity_poly.type
_entity_poly.pdbx_seq_one_letter_code
_entity_poly.pdbx_strand_id
1 'polypeptide(L)'
;MDLFNPIVPEERQHPHFRFMIQPDFCKPEIEVIKSWADGFIDRDHKFVKEFQTTFNSSFWELYLCACFKELGCTVDFSYETPDFVISSPYGDFIAEATTANEPDGFRPEWDKNVELLDQTSTEDILRLSTIRLSNAISKKYNKYINKYSKLSHVQNQPFVICVSPFDQPFFYFQDSLAIVRVLYAYEASLTVPGTEEGEFIFIGESRSFSVQKSPGVNIKLGLFTDDRMAEVSAIIFNNRATISKVRALAKEGSYPVIFMGSRIVQSGDMTGCQRFVAPRPNYQETILDGLHILINPLAKHPLDLKMFENREVAIHNYEPQTDRYFSEFPDGFLLQRICHAIVSKENTINFKRSLCEQPYQELPPETWAEDDLIYVGGHNGRFYKNHMAHYRGWTIVVFFDSISEEWNALTVKKLCYNIPQFMQANQDNSIASTDISEWFTTKEEAYAAIKQEIDNISQD
;
A
#
# COMPACT_ATOMS: atom_id res chain seq x y z
N MET A 1 5.98 -14.16 -28.17
CA MET A 1 6.42 -12.75 -28.11
C MET A 1 7.87 -12.74 -27.67
N ASP A 2 8.76 -12.00 -28.34
CA ASP A 2 10.17 -11.89 -27.94
C ASP A 2 10.40 -10.62 -27.11
N LEU A 3 10.39 -10.76 -25.79
CA LEU A 3 10.49 -9.64 -24.85
C LEU A 3 11.92 -9.15 -24.64
N PHE A 4 12.92 -10.02 -24.81
CA PHE A 4 14.29 -9.80 -24.32
C PHE A 4 15.29 -9.43 -25.41
N ASN A 5 14.90 -9.50 -26.68
CA ASN A 5 15.68 -8.94 -27.77
C ASN A 5 15.51 -7.40 -27.81
N PRO A 6 16.58 -6.60 -27.60
CA PRO A 6 16.48 -5.14 -27.60
C PRO A 6 16.01 -4.58 -28.95
N ILE A 7 14.94 -3.77 -28.93
CA ILE A 7 14.39 -3.09 -30.12
C ILE A 7 14.42 -1.56 -29.98
N VAL A 8 14.81 -1.04 -28.82
CA VAL A 8 15.01 0.39 -28.57
C VAL A 8 16.48 0.69 -28.21
N PRO A 9 16.97 1.90 -28.52
CA PRO A 9 18.31 2.34 -28.11
C PRO A 9 18.52 2.22 -26.58
N GLU A 10 19.77 1.96 -26.17
CA GLU A 10 20.12 1.67 -24.77
C GLU A 10 19.72 2.80 -23.81
N GLU A 11 19.86 4.05 -24.23
CA GLU A 11 19.49 5.24 -23.45
C GLU A 11 17.99 5.36 -23.18
N ARG A 12 17.15 4.65 -23.94
CA ARG A 12 15.69 4.57 -23.72
C ARG A 12 15.28 3.32 -22.95
N GLN A 13 16.20 2.40 -22.69
CA GLN A 13 15.90 1.16 -21.99
C GLN A 13 15.79 1.40 -20.49
N HIS A 14 14.75 0.85 -19.90
CA HIS A 14 14.54 0.88 -18.47
C HIS A 14 15.68 0.14 -17.73
N PRO A 15 16.15 0.65 -16.57
CA PRO A 15 17.23 0.02 -15.79
C PRO A 15 17.04 -1.48 -15.49
N HIS A 16 15.83 -1.89 -15.10
CA HIS A 16 15.51 -3.32 -14.93
C HIS A 16 15.65 -4.15 -16.20
N PHE A 17 15.22 -3.63 -17.35
CA PHE A 17 15.38 -4.33 -18.62
C PHE A 17 16.87 -4.52 -18.93
N ARG A 18 17.66 -3.44 -18.85
CA ARG A 18 19.12 -3.46 -19.03
C ARG A 18 19.82 -4.45 -18.09
N PHE A 19 19.35 -4.55 -16.85
CA PHE A 19 19.87 -5.51 -15.86
C PHE A 19 19.57 -6.96 -16.25
N MET A 20 18.35 -7.25 -16.70
CA MET A 20 17.94 -8.62 -17.06
C MET A 20 18.66 -9.14 -18.30
N ILE A 21 18.89 -8.29 -19.31
CA ILE A 21 19.57 -8.70 -20.54
C ILE A 21 21.09 -8.82 -20.40
N GLN A 22 21.65 -8.56 -19.20
CA GLN A 22 23.08 -8.77 -18.97
C GLN A 22 23.47 -10.24 -19.25
N PRO A 23 24.53 -10.48 -20.05
CA PRO A 23 24.90 -11.82 -20.47
C PRO A 23 25.08 -12.81 -19.31
N ASP A 24 24.44 -13.98 -19.44
CA ASP A 24 24.51 -15.12 -18.51
C ASP A 24 24.11 -14.82 -17.06
N PHE A 25 23.38 -13.72 -16.83
CA PHE A 25 23.00 -13.31 -15.49
C PHE A 25 21.58 -13.78 -15.14
N CYS A 26 20.54 -13.26 -15.79
CA CYS A 26 19.15 -13.54 -15.44
C CYS A 26 18.50 -14.70 -16.21
N LYS A 27 19.27 -15.70 -16.69
CA LYS A 27 18.73 -16.80 -17.50
C LYS A 27 17.52 -17.51 -16.86
N PRO A 28 17.56 -18.00 -15.60
CA PRO A 28 16.41 -18.67 -15.02
C PRO A 28 15.25 -17.71 -14.70
N GLU A 29 15.53 -16.44 -14.41
CA GLU A 29 14.50 -15.42 -14.20
C GLU A 29 13.77 -15.04 -15.51
N ILE A 30 14.49 -14.98 -16.64
CA ILE A 30 13.94 -14.75 -17.97
C ILE A 30 12.91 -15.84 -18.33
N GLU A 31 13.22 -17.10 -18.02
CA GLU A 31 12.31 -18.22 -18.32
C GLU A 31 10.99 -18.15 -17.53
N VAL A 32 11.03 -17.63 -16.29
CA VAL A 32 9.81 -17.37 -15.51
C VAL A 32 8.97 -16.26 -16.15
N ILE A 33 9.58 -15.15 -16.58
CA ILE A 33 8.83 -14.07 -17.22
C ILE A 33 8.26 -14.53 -18.58
N LYS A 34 9.00 -15.36 -19.34
CA LYS A 34 8.48 -15.97 -20.57
C LYS A 34 7.27 -16.85 -20.29
N SER A 35 7.28 -17.66 -19.24
CA SER A 35 6.12 -18.48 -18.90
C SER A 35 4.90 -17.66 -18.50
N TRP A 36 5.08 -16.49 -17.88
CA TRP A 36 3.97 -15.56 -17.63
C TRP A 36 3.39 -14.97 -18.93
N ALA A 37 4.22 -14.79 -19.96
CA ALA A 37 3.82 -14.31 -21.27
C ALA A 37 3.16 -15.40 -22.14
N ASP A 38 3.22 -16.69 -21.75
CA ASP A 38 2.60 -17.77 -22.52
C ASP A 38 1.09 -17.61 -22.57
N GLY A 39 0.54 -17.38 -23.76
CA GLY A 39 -0.89 -17.08 -23.96
C GLY A 39 -1.30 -15.63 -23.68
N PHE A 40 -0.34 -14.72 -23.43
CA PHE A 40 -0.57 -13.27 -23.47
C PHE A 40 -0.54 -12.79 -24.93
N ILE A 41 -1.52 -11.98 -25.34
CA ILE A 41 -1.63 -11.44 -26.70
C ILE A 41 -1.29 -9.95 -26.70
N ASP A 42 -0.24 -9.57 -27.41
CA ASP A 42 0.14 -8.17 -27.69
C ASP A 42 -0.78 -7.60 -28.78
N ARG A 43 -1.95 -7.10 -28.35
CA ARG A 43 -3.06 -6.67 -29.21
C ARG A 43 -2.69 -5.49 -30.13
N ASP A 44 -1.89 -4.56 -29.65
CA ASP A 44 -1.57 -3.29 -30.34
C ASP A 44 -0.12 -3.21 -30.83
N HIS A 45 0.64 -4.30 -30.68
CA HIS A 45 2.05 -4.46 -31.06
C HIS A 45 2.99 -3.46 -30.37
N LYS A 46 2.60 -2.90 -29.21
CA LYS A 46 3.45 -1.99 -28.42
C LYS A 46 4.08 -2.68 -27.23
N PHE A 47 3.58 -3.83 -26.81
CA PHE A 47 3.94 -4.44 -25.53
C PHE A 47 5.45 -4.70 -25.41
N VAL A 48 6.11 -5.21 -26.45
CA VAL A 48 7.57 -5.46 -26.42
C VAL A 48 8.35 -4.17 -26.21
N LYS A 49 7.94 -3.07 -26.85
CA LYS A 49 8.58 -1.76 -26.69
C LYS A 49 8.35 -1.19 -25.28
N GLU A 50 7.14 -1.33 -24.77
CA GLU A 50 6.76 -0.88 -23.42
C GLU A 50 7.48 -1.69 -22.34
N PHE A 51 7.63 -3.01 -22.53
CA PHE A 51 8.42 -3.84 -21.63
C PHE A 51 9.88 -3.36 -21.52
N GLN A 52 10.44 -2.81 -22.59
CA GLN A 52 11.81 -2.27 -22.62
C GLN A 52 11.92 -0.84 -22.08
N THR A 53 10.87 -0.04 -22.13
CA THR A 53 10.91 1.42 -21.84
C THR A 53 10.16 1.80 -20.56
N THR A 54 9.06 1.11 -20.25
CA THR A 54 8.17 1.29 -19.09
C THR A 54 7.99 -0.03 -18.34
N PHE A 55 9.12 -0.65 -17.98
CA PHE A 55 9.20 -2.02 -17.49
C PHE A 55 8.18 -2.37 -16.39
N ASN A 56 8.02 -1.55 -15.35
CA ASN A 56 7.16 -1.86 -14.21
C ASN A 56 5.68 -2.06 -14.62
N SER A 57 5.17 -1.28 -15.59
CA SER A 57 3.78 -1.41 -16.07
C SER A 57 3.59 -2.73 -16.82
N SER A 58 4.44 -3.01 -17.81
CA SER A 58 4.35 -4.24 -18.59
C SER A 58 4.63 -5.49 -17.74
N PHE A 59 5.56 -5.40 -16.79
CA PHE A 59 5.82 -6.46 -15.81
C PHE A 59 4.56 -6.77 -14.99
N TRP A 60 3.89 -5.73 -14.49
CA TRP A 60 2.66 -5.88 -13.71
C TRP A 60 1.53 -6.53 -14.52
N GLU A 61 1.37 -6.16 -15.79
CA GLU A 61 0.38 -6.78 -16.68
C GLU A 61 0.66 -8.28 -16.94
N LEU A 62 1.92 -8.66 -17.19
CA LEU A 62 2.29 -10.08 -17.32
C LEU A 62 2.03 -10.86 -16.04
N TYR A 63 2.43 -10.28 -14.90
CA TYR A 63 2.21 -10.88 -13.58
C TYR A 63 0.70 -11.11 -13.34
N LEU A 64 -0.14 -10.11 -13.59
CA LEU A 64 -1.59 -10.23 -13.44
C LEU A 64 -2.18 -11.29 -14.35
N CYS A 65 -1.80 -11.32 -15.62
CA CYS A 65 -2.27 -12.33 -16.57
C CYS A 65 -1.94 -13.76 -16.08
N ALA A 66 -0.74 -13.94 -15.54
CA ALA A 66 -0.32 -15.22 -14.97
C ALA A 66 -1.09 -15.54 -13.66
N CYS A 67 -1.34 -14.57 -12.79
CA CYS A 67 -2.19 -14.75 -11.61
C CYS A 67 -3.62 -15.16 -11.97
N PHE A 68 -4.24 -14.52 -12.97
CA PHE A 68 -5.59 -14.87 -13.39
C PHE A 68 -5.66 -16.31 -13.93
N LYS A 69 -4.66 -16.75 -14.70
CA LYS A 69 -4.55 -18.16 -15.14
C LYS A 69 -4.42 -19.12 -13.95
N GLU A 70 -3.59 -18.78 -12.96
CA GLU A 70 -3.39 -19.56 -11.75
C GLU A 70 -4.67 -19.63 -10.87
N LEU A 71 -5.53 -18.61 -10.95
CA LEU A 71 -6.85 -18.57 -10.33
C LEU A 71 -7.92 -19.32 -11.16
N GLY A 72 -7.54 -19.99 -12.25
CA GLY A 72 -8.46 -20.72 -13.12
C GLY A 72 -9.31 -19.82 -14.03
N CYS A 73 -8.95 -18.54 -14.16
CA CYS A 73 -9.64 -17.60 -15.04
C CYS A 73 -9.08 -17.66 -16.47
N THR A 74 -9.88 -17.18 -17.41
CA THR A 74 -9.49 -16.97 -18.80
C THR A 74 -9.60 -15.49 -19.16
N VAL A 75 -8.69 -15.01 -20.00
CA VAL A 75 -8.66 -13.62 -20.45
C VAL A 75 -9.11 -13.56 -21.90
N ASP A 76 -10.13 -12.74 -22.17
CA ASP A 76 -10.56 -12.40 -23.52
C ASP A 76 -9.73 -11.21 -24.06
N PHE A 77 -8.85 -11.51 -25.01
CA PHE A 77 -7.99 -10.53 -25.67
C PHE A 77 -8.64 -9.89 -26.92
N SER A 78 -9.93 -10.13 -27.19
CA SER A 78 -10.62 -9.52 -28.34
C SER A 78 -10.87 -8.02 -28.17
N TYR A 79 -10.81 -7.51 -26.93
CA TYR A 79 -10.97 -6.10 -26.60
C TYR A 79 -9.63 -5.47 -26.22
N GLU A 80 -9.34 -4.25 -26.68
CA GLU A 80 -8.12 -3.52 -26.29
C GLU A 80 -8.22 -2.84 -24.92
N THR A 81 -9.44 -2.65 -24.40
CA THR A 81 -9.67 -1.89 -23.17
C THR A 81 -10.98 -2.30 -22.48
N PRO A 82 -11.05 -2.41 -21.13
CA PRO A 82 -9.94 -2.34 -20.16
C PRO A 82 -8.86 -3.39 -20.41
N ASP A 83 -7.74 -3.30 -19.69
CA ASP A 83 -6.57 -4.16 -19.92
C ASP A 83 -6.93 -5.66 -19.93
N PHE A 84 -7.87 -6.08 -19.08
CA PHE A 84 -8.37 -7.46 -19.00
C PHE A 84 -9.91 -7.53 -18.98
N VAL A 85 -10.46 -8.38 -19.85
CA VAL A 85 -11.83 -8.89 -19.77
C VAL A 85 -11.71 -10.35 -19.35
N ILE A 86 -12.26 -10.71 -18.19
CA ILE A 86 -11.93 -11.95 -17.50
C ILE A 86 -13.19 -12.77 -17.29
N SER A 87 -13.14 -14.04 -17.69
CA SER A 87 -14.11 -15.05 -17.32
C SER A 87 -13.54 -15.95 -16.23
N SER A 88 -14.18 -15.94 -15.07
CA SER A 88 -13.87 -16.83 -13.95
C SER A 88 -14.92 -17.94 -13.82
N PRO A 89 -14.63 -19.03 -13.09
CA PRO A 89 -15.64 -20.06 -12.78
C PRO A 89 -16.88 -19.54 -12.01
N TYR A 90 -16.79 -18.34 -11.42
CA TYR A 90 -17.82 -17.79 -10.52
C TYR A 90 -18.49 -16.52 -11.05
N GLY A 91 -18.05 -16.03 -12.21
CA GLY A 91 -18.60 -14.81 -12.83
C GLY A 91 -17.55 -14.05 -13.62
N ASP A 92 -18.01 -13.34 -14.64
CA ASP A 92 -17.16 -12.45 -15.42
C ASP A 92 -16.87 -11.17 -14.64
N PHE A 93 -15.72 -10.57 -14.91
CA PHE A 93 -15.36 -9.23 -14.44
C PHE A 93 -14.36 -8.57 -15.38
N ILE A 94 -14.19 -7.27 -15.24
CA ILE A 94 -13.17 -6.51 -15.96
C ILE A 94 -12.11 -6.01 -14.99
N ALA A 95 -10.86 -5.98 -15.43
CA ALA A 95 -9.75 -5.47 -14.64
C ALA A 95 -8.88 -4.50 -15.43
N GLU A 96 -8.44 -3.43 -14.78
CA GLU A 96 -7.51 -2.45 -15.34
C GLU A 96 -6.24 -2.40 -14.48
N ALA A 97 -5.08 -2.57 -15.12
CA ALA A 97 -3.80 -2.56 -14.47
C ALA A 97 -3.25 -1.13 -14.35
N THR A 98 -2.58 -0.85 -13.23
CA THR A 98 -1.83 0.38 -13.05
C THR A 98 -0.65 0.15 -12.12
N THR A 99 0.38 0.96 -12.27
CA THR A 99 1.43 1.10 -11.26
C THR A 99 1.38 2.49 -10.65
N ALA A 100 1.74 2.59 -9.37
CA ALA A 100 2.00 3.85 -8.72
C ALA A 100 3.50 4.11 -8.74
N ASN A 101 4.01 4.74 -9.80
CA ASN A 101 5.44 5.08 -9.94
C ASN A 101 5.78 6.38 -9.20
N GLU A 102 7.06 6.68 -9.09
CA GLU A 102 7.60 7.91 -8.52
C GLU A 102 7.04 9.19 -9.21
N PRO A 103 6.93 10.32 -8.50
CA PRO A 103 6.75 11.61 -9.14
C PRO A 103 7.99 12.05 -9.95
N ASP A 104 7.79 12.93 -10.93
CA ASP A 104 8.89 13.52 -11.69
C ASP A 104 9.92 14.18 -10.77
N GLY A 105 11.20 13.83 -10.92
CA GLY A 105 12.31 14.37 -10.12
C GLY A 105 12.52 13.71 -8.75
N PHE A 106 11.67 12.76 -8.36
CA PHE A 106 11.86 11.96 -7.14
C PHE A 106 12.72 10.73 -7.43
N ARG A 107 13.24 10.12 -6.36
CA ARG A 107 14.09 8.93 -6.45
C ARG A 107 13.29 7.71 -6.92
N PRO A 108 13.68 7.04 -8.02
CA PRO A 108 12.99 5.84 -8.50
C PRO A 108 13.29 4.61 -7.62
N GLU A 109 12.42 3.60 -7.64
CA GLU A 109 12.50 2.49 -6.68
C GLU A 109 13.77 1.62 -6.77
N TRP A 110 14.38 1.56 -7.95
CA TRP A 110 15.58 0.77 -8.20
C TRP A 110 16.85 1.43 -7.65
N ASP A 111 16.84 2.74 -7.41
CA ASP A 111 17.97 3.46 -6.86
C ASP A 111 17.98 3.39 -5.33
N LYS A 112 18.51 2.29 -4.80
CA LYS A 112 18.54 1.99 -3.37
C LYS A 112 19.87 1.39 -2.94
N ASN A 113 20.36 1.81 -1.77
CA ASN A 113 21.59 1.33 -1.16
C ASN A 113 21.43 1.21 0.36
N VAL A 114 22.45 0.70 1.05
CA VAL A 114 22.40 0.48 2.50
C VAL A 114 22.37 1.80 3.28
N GLU A 115 23.10 2.82 2.83
CA GLU A 115 23.12 4.13 3.50
C GLU A 115 21.74 4.81 3.49
N LEU A 116 21.01 4.69 2.37
CA LEU A 116 19.64 5.20 2.23
C LEU A 116 18.68 4.47 3.17
N LEU A 117 18.86 3.17 3.38
CA LEU A 117 18.00 2.38 4.27
C LEU A 117 18.00 2.96 5.69
N ASP A 118 19.17 3.32 6.22
CA ASP A 118 19.34 3.87 7.57
C ASP A 118 18.75 5.28 7.72
N GLN A 119 18.62 6.02 6.60
CA GLN A 119 18.07 7.38 6.57
C GLN A 119 16.57 7.41 6.26
N THR A 120 15.99 6.29 5.81
CA THR A 120 14.60 6.27 5.34
C THR A 120 13.63 6.10 6.51
N SER A 121 12.69 7.03 6.63
CA SER A 121 11.57 6.90 7.56
C SER A 121 10.46 6.01 6.99
N THR A 122 10.00 5.03 7.77
CA THR A 122 8.81 4.24 7.43
C THR A 122 7.57 5.12 7.27
N GLU A 123 7.48 6.21 8.02
CA GLU A 123 6.36 7.16 7.91
C GLU A 123 6.38 7.92 6.59
N ASP A 124 7.56 8.35 6.12
CA ASP A 124 7.69 9.00 4.81
C ASP A 124 7.39 8.01 3.67
N ILE A 125 7.84 6.75 3.81
CA ILE A 125 7.47 5.69 2.86
C ILE A 125 5.94 5.58 2.81
N LEU A 126 5.29 5.40 3.96
CA LEU A 126 3.84 5.25 4.06
C LEU A 126 3.11 6.46 3.47
N ARG A 127 3.56 7.68 3.76
CA ARG A 127 2.94 8.92 3.27
C ARG A 127 3.06 9.05 1.75
N LEU A 128 4.26 8.89 1.18
CA LEU A 128 4.43 8.95 -0.27
C LEU A 128 3.65 7.83 -0.98
N SER A 129 3.71 6.59 -0.50
CA SER A 129 2.94 5.48 -1.06
C SER A 129 1.43 5.75 -1.01
N THR A 130 0.91 6.30 0.09
CA THR A 130 -0.52 6.67 0.22
C THR A 130 -0.92 7.68 -0.85
N ILE A 131 -0.11 8.73 -1.04
CA ILE A 131 -0.34 9.77 -2.07
C ILE A 131 -0.31 9.16 -3.48
N ARG A 132 0.68 8.32 -3.80
CA ARG A 132 0.86 7.77 -5.15
C ARG A 132 -0.20 6.73 -5.51
N LEU A 133 -0.56 5.85 -4.56
CA LEU A 133 -1.64 4.88 -4.75
C LEU A 133 -2.98 5.58 -4.95
N SER A 134 -3.30 6.58 -4.12
CA SER A 134 -4.56 7.35 -4.26
C SER A 134 -4.67 8.02 -5.64
N ASN A 135 -3.59 8.63 -6.14
CA ASN A 135 -3.56 9.21 -7.48
C ASN A 135 -3.72 8.15 -8.60
N ALA A 136 -3.06 7.01 -8.49
CA ALA A 136 -3.14 5.94 -9.50
C ALA A 136 -4.55 5.36 -9.61
N ILE A 137 -5.18 5.07 -8.47
CA ILE A 137 -6.55 4.56 -8.37
C ILE A 137 -7.53 5.60 -8.92
N SER A 138 -7.44 6.85 -8.47
CA SER A 138 -8.31 7.94 -8.94
C SER A 138 -8.20 8.15 -10.45
N LYS A 139 -7.00 8.03 -11.03
CA LYS A 139 -6.79 8.13 -12.48
C LYS A 139 -7.52 7.02 -13.24
N LYS A 140 -7.44 5.76 -12.78
CA LYS A 140 -8.12 4.63 -13.44
C LYS A 140 -9.63 4.68 -13.25
N TYR A 141 -10.11 5.09 -12.09
CA TYR A 141 -11.54 5.36 -11.86
C TYR A 141 -12.07 6.44 -12.81
N ASN A 142 -11.37 7.57 -12.93
CA ASN A 142 -11.77 8.62 -13.88
C ASN A 142 -11.77 8.13 -15.33
N LYS A 143 -10.84 7.25 -15.71
CA LYS A 143 -10.81 6.63 -17.05
C LYS A 143 -12.02 5.70 -17.24
N TYR A 144 -12.40 4.94 -16.21
CA TYR A 144 -13.60 4.12 -16.23
C TYR A 144 -14.86 4.96 -16.45
N ILE A 145 -15.08 5.99 -15.62
CA ILE A 145 -16.26 6.85 -15.71
C ILE A 145 -16.37 7.53 -17.07
N ASN A 146 -15.26 8.08 -17.58
CA ASN A 146 -15.29 8.88 -18.79
C ASN A 146 -15.27 8.06 -20.09
N LYS A 147 -14.72 6.84 -20.06
CA LYS A 147 -14.48 6.03 -21.26
C LYS A 147 -15.05 4.62 -21.15
N TYR A 148 -14.64 3.84 -20.15
CA TYR A 148 -14.89 2.39 -20.16
C TYR A 148 -16.34 2.02 -19.91
N SER A 149 -17.02 2.74 -19.01
CA SER A 149 -18.43 2.54 -18.66
C SER A 149 -19.39 2.59 -19.85
N LYS A 150 -18.96 3.18 -20.98
CA LYS A 150 -19.73 3.34 -22.21
C LYS A 150 -19.59 2.15 -23.17
N LEU A 151 -18.69 1.21 -22.89
CA LEU A 151 -18.40 0.05 -23.74
C LEU A 151 -19.34 -1.10 -23.42
N SER A 152 -19.87 -1.77 -24.45
CA SER A 152 -20.89 -2.82 -24.28
C SER A 152 -20.40 -4.01 -23.46
N HIS A 153 -19.12 -4.39 -23.59
CA HIS A 153 -18.51 -5.50 -22.84
C HIS A 153 -18.11 -5.12 -21.41
N VAL A 154 -18.23 -3.85 -21.01
CA VAL A 154 -17.94 -3.35 -19.66
C VAL A 154 -19.19 -3.16 -18.82
N GLN A 155 -20.32 -2.87 -19.46
CA GLN A 155 -21.57 -2.57 -18.77
C GLN A 155 -22.03 -3.73 -17.88
N ASN A 156 -22.45 -3.39 -16.66
CA ASN A 156 -22.92 -4.32 -15.63
C ASN A 156 -21.89 -5.37 -15.15
N GLN A 157 -20.61 -5.23 -15.53
CA GLN A 157 -19.53 -6.08 -15.04
C GLN A 157 -18.92 -5.49 -13.76
N PRO A 158 -18.53 -6.33 -12.79
CA PRO A 158 -17.65 -5.90 -11.71
C PRO A 158 -16.37 -5.29 -12.27
N PHE A 159 -15.97 -4.12 -11.75
CA PHE A 159 -14.77 -3.41 -12.16
C PHE A 159 -13.69 -3.46 -11.09
N VAL A 160 -12.57 -4.07 -11.44
CA VAL A 160 -11.43 -4.27 -10.54
C VAL A 160 -10.27 -3.40 -11.01
N ILE A 161 -9.64 -2.66 -10.09
CA ILE A 161 -8.38 -1.96 -10.38
C ILE A 161 -7.25 -2.78 -9.77
N CYS A 162 -6.27 -3.15 -10.59
CA CYS A 162 -5.09 -3.88 -10.15
C CYS A 162 -3.90 -2.93 -10.02
N VAL A 163 -3.41 -2.69 -8.80
CA VAL A 163 -2.35 -1.70 -8.53
C VAL A 163 -1.14 -2.29 -7.82
N SER A 164 0.06 -1.92 -8.27
CA SER A 164 1.32 -2.20 -7.57
C SER A 164 2.10 -0.91 -7.28
N PRO A 165 2.70 -0.74 -6.08
CA PRO A 165 3.42 0.45 -5.67
C PRO A 165 4.88 0.38 -6.13
N PHE A 166 5.30 1.20 -7.06
CA PHE A 166 6.71 1.34 -7.48
C PHE A 166 7.19 2.77 -7.25
N ASP A 167 6.70 3.40 -6.18
CA ASP A 167 6.71 4.86 -6.00
C ASP A 167 8.03 5.44 -5.49
N GLN A 168 8.88 4.60 -4.90
CA GLN A 168 10.14 5.00 -4.24
C GLN A 168 10.95 3.77 -3.81
N PRO A 169 12.23 3.94 -3.45
CA PRO A 169 12.99 2.89 -2.78
C PRO A 169 12.27 2.34 -1.56
N PHE A 170 12.40 1.03 -1.35
CA PHE A 170 11.84 0.36 -0.18
C PHE A 170 10.31 0.49 -0.03
N PHE A 171 9.57 0.86 -1.09
CA PHE A 171 8.11 0.95 -1.08
C PHE A 171 7.44 -0.26 -0.41
N TYR A 172 8.04 -1.44 -0.52
CA TYR A 172 7.52 -2.69 0.01
C TYR A 172 7.55 -2.79 1.55
N PHE A 173 8.12 -1.81 2.26
CA PHE A 173 7.99 -1.66 3.72
C PHE A 173 6.65 -1.06 4.16
N GLN A 174 5.86 -0.50 3.24
CA GLN A 174 4.48 -0.10 3.57
C GLN A 174 3.55 -1.28 3.84
N ASP A 175 3.99 -2.52 3.54
CA ASP A 175 3.17 -3.72 3.54
C ASP A 175 1.86 -3.50 2.76
N SER A 176 0.71 -3.57 3.44
CA SER A 176 -0.60 -3.19 2.87
C SER A 176 -1.15 -1.90 3.48
N LEU A 177 -0.43 -1.26 4.41
CA LEU A 177 -0.99 -0.18 5.20
C LEU A 177 -1.27 1.07 4.35
N ALA A 178 -0.42 1.41 3.37
CA ALA A 178 -0.69 2.58 2.54
C ALA A 178 -1.93 2.38 1.65
N ILE A 179 -2.14 1.19 1.09
CA ILE A 179 -3.36 0.92 0.30
C ILE A 179 -4.61 0.87 1.19
N VAL A 180 -4.49 0.31 2.40
CA VAL A 180 -5.56 0.29 3.40
C VAL A 180 -5.94 1.71 3.85
N ARG A 181 -4.97 2.62 4.06
CA ARG A 181 -5.21 4.05 4.32
C ARG A 181 -6.03 4.68 3.18
N VAL A 182 -5.64 4.44 1.94
CA VAL A 182 -6.34 4.99 0.76
C VAL A 182 -7.80 4.54 0.71
N LEU A 183 -8.06 3.25 0.91
CA LEU A 183 -9.40 2.69 0.69
C LEU A 183 -10.31 2.82 1.92
N TYR A 184 -9.79 2.61 3.13
CA TYR A 184 -10.61 2.48 4.33
C TYR A 184 -10.32 3.53 5.40
N ALA A 185 -9.45 4.51 5.12
CA ALA A 185 -9.01 5.53 6.09
C ALA A 185 -8.40 4.96 7.38
N TYR A 186 -8.07 3.67 7.41
CA TYR A 186 -7.47 3.00 8.56
C TYR A 186 -5.98 3.30 8.64
N GLU A 187 -5.50 3.62 9.83
CA GLU A 187 -4.12 4.08 10.03
C GLU A 187 -3.27 3.15 10.92
N ALA A 188 -3.82 2.64 12.02
CA ALA A 188 -3.12 1.74 12.93
C ALA A 188 -4.08 1.09 13.93
N SER A 189 -3.73 -0.10 14.42
CA SER A 189 -4.32 -0.64 15.66
C SER A 189 -3.72 0.11 16.83
N LEU A 190 -4.55 0.47 17.80
CA LEU A 190 -4.15 1.00 19.08
C LEU A 190 -4.10 -0.15 20.08
N THR A 191 -2.93 -0.38 20.67
CA THR A 191 -2.70 -1.49 21.59
C THR A 191 -1.97 -1.03 22.83
N VAL A 192 -2.20 -1.71 23.95
CA VAL A 192 -1.41 -1.58 25.19
C VAL A 192 -0.78 -2.91 25.56
N PRO A 193 0.36 -2.93 26.27
CA PRO A 193 0.92 -4.17 26.80
C PRO A 193 -0.09 -4.91 27.68
N GLY A 194 -0.18 -6.22 27.49
CA GLY A 194 -0.99 -7.11 28.33
C GLY A 194 -0.31 -7.46 29.64
N THR A 195 -0.84 -8.51 30.30
CA THR A 195 -0.26 -9.03 31.54
C THR A 195 0.89 -9.99 31.30
N GLU A 196 0.92 -10.64 30.13
CA GLU A 196 1.98 -11.56 29.74
C GLU A 196 3.01 -10.91 28.80
N GLU A 197 4.25 -11.41 28.82
CA GLU A 197 5.32 -10.90 27.96
C GLU A 197 5.00 -11.13 26.48
N GLY A 198 4.98 -10.07 25.69
CA GLY A 198 4.63 -10.11 24.28
C GLY A 198 3.12 -10.10 23.99
N GLU A 199 2.28 -10.05 25.03
CA GLU A 199 0.83 -9.85 24.88
C GLU A 199 0.52 -8.37 24.60
N PHE A 200 -0.39 -8.13 23.64
CA PHE A 200 -0.90 -6.81 23.33
C PHE A 200 -2.43 -6.84 23.36
N ILE A 201 -3.02 -5.92 24.13
CA ILE A 201 -4.47 -5.75 24.22
C ILE A 201 -4.88 -4.69 23.21
N PHE A 202 -5.79 -5.04 22.30
CA PHE A 202 -6.42 -4.10 21.38
C PHE A 202 -7.37 -3.17 22.14
N ILE A 203 -7.10 -1.87 22.08
CA ILE A 203 -7.92 -0.83 22.72
C ILE A 203 -8.66 0.04 21.71
N GLY A 204 -8.32 -0.05 20.42
CA GLY A 204 -9.07 0.59 19.34
C GLY A 204 -8.26 0.77 18.08
N GLU A 205 -8.64 1.71 17.24
CA GLU A 205 -7.96 1.98 15.97
C GLU A 205 -7.84 3.48 15.69
N SER A 206 -6.72 3.88 15.09
CA SER A 206 -6.51 5.20 14.52
C SER A 206 -6.96 5.24 13.08
N ARG A 207 -7.46 6.40 12.66
CA ARG A 207 -7.89 6.68 11.30
C ARG A 207 -7.38 8.04 10.84
N SER A 208 -7.39 8.21 9.52
CA SER A 208 -7.20 9.49 8.87
C SER A 208 -7.88 9.50 7.51
N PHE A 209 -8.74 10.51 7.29
CA PHE A 209 -9.49 10.69 6.05
C PHE A 209 -8.79 11.61 5.05
N SER A 210 -7.56 12.02 5.34
CA SER A 210 -6.75 12.83 4.42
C SER A 210 -5.26 12.59 4.57
N VAL A 211 -4.51 12.80 3.48
CA VAL A 211 -3.05 12.87 3.52
C VAL A 211 -2.58 14.16 2.84
N GLN A 212 -1.62 14.85 3.44
CA GLN A 212 -1.08 16.07 2.87
C GLN A 212 -0.02 15.78 1.80
N LYS A 213 -0.30 16.18 0.55
CA LYS A 213 0.65 16.08 -0.57
C LYS A 213 1.72 17.16 -0.52
N SER A 214 1.32 18.37 -0.19
CA SER A 214 2.15 19.55 -0.01
C SER A 214 1.44 20.51 0.94
N PRO A 215 2.12 21.49 1.55
CA PRO A 215 1.48 22.43 2.48
C PRO A 215 0.18 23.02 1.90
N GLY A 216 -0.93 22.81 2.60
CA GLY A 216 -2.26 23.28 2.20
C GLY A 216 -2.98 22.44 1.12
N VAL A 217 -2.39 21.35 0.63
CA VAL A 217 -2.98 20.47 -0.39
C VAL A 217 -3.19 19.07 0.16
N ASN A 218 -4.43 18.77 0.52
CA ASN A 218 -4.84 17.48 1.08
C ASN A 218 -5.55 16.60 0.04
N ILE A 219 -5.20 15.31 0.04
CA ILE A 219 -5.88 14.28 -0.73
C ILE A 219 -6.84 13.56 0.20
N LYS A 220 -8.12 13.44 -0.19
CA LYS A 220 -9.11 12.67 0.56
C LYS A 220 -8.82 11.17 0.48
N LEU A 221 -8.96 10.48 1.61
CA LEU A 221 -8.84 9.04 1.77
C LEU A 221 -10.22 8.42 2.08
N GLY A 222 -10.26 7.13 2.40
CA GLY A 222 -11.50 6.41 2.66
C GLY A 222 -12.32 6.21 1.37
N LEU A 223 -11.67 5.85 0.27
CA LEU A 223 -12.35 5.74 -1.03
C LEU A 223 -13.47 4.69 -1.06
N PHE A 224 -13.45 3.71 -0.16
CA PHE A 224 -14.46 2.66 0.03
C PHE A 224 -15.25 2.81 1.34
N THR A 225 -15.14 3.96 2.02
CA THR A 225 -15.94 4.25 3.22
C THR A 225 -17.25 4.98 2.91
N ASP A 226 -17.46 5.38 1.65
CA ASP A 226 -18.69 5.97 1.14
C ASP A 226 -18.91 5.62 -0.35
N ASP A 227 -19.98 6.16 -0.96
CA ASP A 227 -20.43 5.80 -2.30
C ASP A 227 -19.67 6.49 -3.45
N ARG A 228 -18.65 7.31 -3.17
CA ARG A 228 -17.92 8.09 -4.18
C ARG A 228 -17.20 7.24 -5.23
N MET A 229 -16.92 5.97 -4.94
CA MET A 229 -16.31 5.02 -5.89
C MET A 229 -17.13 3.73 -6.04
N ALA A 230 -18.46 3.82 -5.92
CA ALA A 230 -19.35 2.66 -6.00
C ALA A 230 -19.25 1.88 -7.33
N GLU A 231 -18.69 2.43 -8.40
CA GLU A 231 -18.43 1.67 -9.64
C GLU A 231 -17.24 0.70 -9.55
N VAL A 232 -16.32 0.89 -8.59
CA VAL A 232 -15.19 -0.03 -8.38
C VAL A 232 -15.61 -1.12 -7.40
N SER A 233 -15.49 -2.37 -7.82
CA SER A 233 -15.89 -3.55 -7.05
C SER A 233 -14.85 -3.97 -6.03
N ALA A 234 -13.57 -3.93 -6.43
CA ALA A 234 -12.44 -4.31 -5.59
C ALA A 234 -11.13 -3.73 -6.14
N ILE A 235 -10.09 -3.74 -5.30
CA ILE A 235 -8.70 -3.52 -5.69
C ILE A 235 -7.93 -4.83 -5.54
N ILE A 236 -7.15 -5.20 -6.55
CA ILE A 236 -6.11 -6.23 -6.44
C ILE A 236 -4.76 -5.54 -6.25
N PHE A 237 -4.05 -5.87 -5.18
CA PHE A 237 -2.81 -5.23 -4.81
C PHE A 237 -1.71 -6.25 -4.50
N ASN A 238 -0.50 -6.02 -4.99
CA ASN A 238 0.66 -6.81 -4.58
C ASN A 238 1.94 -5.95 -4.61
N ASN A 239 2.57 -5.77 -3.44
CA ASN A 239 3.85 -5.07 -3.28
C ASN A 239 5.07 -6.01 -3.27
N ARG A 240 4.85 -7.32 -3.38
CA ARG A 240 5.88 -8.37 -3.47
C ARG A 240 6.13 -8.83 -4.91
N ALA A 241 5.24 -8.48 -5.84
CA ALA A 241 5.35 -8.69 -7.28
C ALA A 241 6.44 -7.81 -7.90
N THR A 242 7.70 -8.14 -7.61
CA THR A 242 8.91 -7.50 -8.12
C THR A 242 9.81 -8.55 -8.78
N ILE A 243 10.98 -8.15 -9.27
CA ILE A 243 12.00 -9.12 -9.73
C ILE A 243 12.36 -10.16 -8.66
N SER A 244 12.18 -9.83 -7.38
CA SER A 244 12.37 -10.78 -6.29
C SER A 244 11.37 -11.94 -6.39
N LYS A 245 10.10 -11.71 -6.78
CA LYS A 245 9.10 -12.79 -7.00
C LYS A 245 9.57 -13.70 -8.11
N VAL A 246 10.04 -13.13 -9.21
CA VAL A 246 10.63 -13.89 -10.34
C VAL A 246 11.76 -14.78 -9.84
N ARG A 247 12.68 -14.25 -9.02
CA ARG A 247 13.78 -15.03 -8.44
C ARG A 247 13.33 -16.17 -7.52
N ALA A 248 12.22 -16.01 -6.81
CA ALA A 248 11.67 -17.04 -5.93
C ALA A 248 11.03 -18.19 -6.72
N LEU A 249 10.44 -17.89 -7.88
CA LEU A 249 9.86 -18.89 -8.80
C LEU A 249 10.89 -19.47 -9.79
N ALA A 250 12.04 -18.82 -9.92
CA ALA A 250 13.10 -19.25 -10.82
C ALA A 250 13.80 -20.51 -10.30
N LYS A 251 14.19 -21.38 -11.24
CA LYS A 251 15.08 -22.51 -10.96
C LYS A 251 16.46 -22.02 -10.51
N GLU A 252 17.31 -22.96 -10.10
CA GLU A 252 18.70 -22.67 -9.75
C GLU A 252 19.42 -21.92 -10.88
N GLY A 253 20.28 -20.97 -10.49
CA GLY A 253 20.92 -20.01 -11.40
C GLY A 253 22.41 -19.87 -11.14
N SER A 254 23.05 -18.94 -11.87
CA SER A 254 24.51 -18.73 -11.82
C SER A 254 25.01 -18.01 -10.56
N TYR A 255 24.12 -17.60 -9.65
CA TYR A 255 24.45 -16.90 -8.42
C TYR A 255 23.52 -17.30 -7.26
N PRO A 256 24.03 -17.28 -6.01
CA PRO A 256 23.22 -17.51 -4.83
C PRO A 256 22.18 -16.40 -4.64
N VAL A 257 20.98 -16.81 -4.25
CA VAL A 257 19.89 -15.91 -3.84
C VAL A 257 19.39 -16.34 -2.48
N ILE A 258 19.38 -15.41 -1.53
CA ILE A 258 18.89 -15.62 -0.17
C ILE A 258 17.62 -14.78 0.02
N PHE A 259 16.61 -15.42 0.58
CA PHE A 259 15.35 -14.78 0.97
C PHE A 259 15.25 -14.75 2.48
N MET A 260 14.80 -13.61 3.00
CA MET A 260 14.58 -13.40 4.42
C MET A 260 13.27 -12.66 4.58
N GLY A 261 12.46 -13.01 5.58
CA GLY A 261 11.15 -12.40 5.70
C GLY A 261 10.32 -13.05 6.79
N SER A 262 9.01 -12.90 6.66
CA SER A 262 8.05 -13.49 7.58
C SER A 262 6.76 -13.93 6.90
N ARG A 263 6.15 -14.97 7.48
CA ARG A 263 4.82 -15.47 7.12
C ARG A 263 3.88 -15.39 8.32
N ILE A 264 2.60 -15.16 8.06
CA ILE A 264 1.55 -15.32 9.07
C ILE A 264 1.49 -16.80 9.47
N VAL A 265 1.32 -17.06 10.76
CA VAL A 265 1.07 -18.41 11.28
C VAL A 265 -0.17 -18.36 12.16
N GLN A 266 -1.10 -19.27 11.91
CA GLN A 266 -2.30 -19.46 12.71
C GLN A 266 -2.18 -20.73 13.55
N SER A 267 -2.47 -20.62 14.85
CA SER A 267 -2.47 -21.75 15.78
C SER A 267 -3.66 -21.63 16.74
N GLY A 268 -4.76 -22.31 16.41
CA GLY A 268 -6.03 -22.11 17.11
C GLY A 268 -6.53 -20.68 16.89
N ASP A 269 -6.87 -19.99 17.98
CA ASP A 269 -7.33 -18.60 17.95
C ASP A 269 -6.18 -17.58 17.92
N MET A 270 -4.93 -18.03 17.97
CA MET A 270 -3.76 -17.15 17.96
C MET A 270 -3.26 -16.92 16.53
N THR A 271 -3.05 -15.66 16.18
CA THR A 271 -2.33 -15.25 14.96
C THR A 271 -0.97 -14.70 15.33
N GLY A 272 0.07 -15.26 14.75
CA GLY A 272 1.46 -14.87 14.96
C GLY A 272 2.21 -14.67 13.64
N CYS A 273 3.52 -14.47 13.78
CA CYS A 273 4.42 -14.18 12.67
C CYS A 273 5.67 -15.05 12.80
N GLN A 274 5.92 -15.90 11.80
CA GLN A 274 7.12 -16.74 11.76
C GLN A 274 8.13 -16.13 10.80
N ARG A 275 9.33 -15.83 11.31
CA ARG A 275 10.46 -15.37 10.50
C ARG A 275 11.12 -16.54 9.79
N PHE A 276 11.61 -16.31 8.57
CA PHE A 276 12.36 -17.29 7.80
C PHE A 276 13.63 -16.69 7.18
N VAL A 277 14.61 -17.56 6.95
CA VAL A 277 15.76 -17.32 6.09
C VAL A 277 15.97 -18.59 5.27
N ALA A 278 15.93 -18.47 3.95
CA ALA A 278 16.08 -19.63 3.07
C ALA A 278 16.76 -19.25 1.74
N PRO A 279 17.74 -20.03 1.27
CA PRO A 279 18.33 -19.84 -0.06
C PRO A 279 17.48 -20.47 -1.15
N ARG A 280 17.63 -20.01 -2.40
CA ARG A 280 17.23 -20.80 -3.58
C ARG A 280 18.10 -22.06 -3.68
N PRO A 281 17.57 -23.28 -3.92
CA PRO A 281 16.17 -23.60 -4.27
C PRO A 281 15.26 -23.99 -3.09
N ASN A 282 15.73 -23.90 -1.85
CA ASN A 282 14.97 -24.35 -0.68
C ASN A 282 13.80 -23.42 -0.33
N TYR A 283 13.91 -22.15 -0.69
CA TYR A 283 12.83 -21.19 -0.53
C TYR A 283 11.75 -21.37 -1.60
N GLN A 284 10.49 -21.34 -1.19
CA GLN A 284 9.34 -21.51 -2.08
C GLN A 284 8.33 -20.38 -1.88
N GLU A 285 7.80 -19.92 -3.02
CA GLU A 285 6.64 -19.05 -3.10
C GLU A 285 5.74 -19.54 -4.23
N THR A 286 4.46 -19.20 -4.16
CA THR A 286 3.58 -19.25 -5.34
C THR A 286 3.59 -17.91 -6.06
N ILE A 287 2.92 -17.83 -7.21
CA ILE A 287 2.72 -16.55 -7.89
C ILE A 287 1.77 -15.62 -7.12
N LEU A 288 0.83 -16.17 -6.33
CA LEU A 288 -0.16 -15.39 -5.55
C LEU A 288 0.37 -14.95 -4.18
N ASP A 289 1.46 -15.52 -3.68
CA ASP A 289 2.07 -15.11 -2.41
C ASP A 289 2.26 -13.57 -2.34
N GLY A 290 1.68 -12.96 -1.30
CA GLY A 290 1.68 -11.51 -1.05
C GLY A 290 0.57 -10.73 -1.79
N LEU A 291 -0.41 -11.40 -2.40
CA LEU A 291 -1.55 -10.77 -3.06
C LEU A 291 -2.63 -10.38 -2.04
N HIS A 292 -3.14 -9.16 -2.18
CA HIS A 292 -4.21 -8.61 -1.36
C HIS A 292 -5.43 -8.26 -2.23
N ILE A 293 -6.61 -8.62 -1.75
CA ILE A 293 -7.90 -8.28 -2.34
C ILE A 293 -8.61 -7.32 -1.39
N LEU A 294 -8.84 -6.08 -1.82
CA LEU A 294 -9.50 -5.06 -1.02
C LEU A 294 -10.90 -4.78 -1.60
N ILE A 295 -11.93 -5.15 -0.85
CA ILE A 295 -13.33 -5.16 -1.28
C ILE A 295 -13.96 -3.77 -1.11
N ASN A 296 -14.70 -3.30 -2.12
CA ASN A 296 -15.61 -2.18 -1.91
C ASN A 296 -16.98 -2.71 -1.42
N PRO A 297 -17.35 -2.52 -0.14
CA PRO A 297 -18.63 -2.99 0.38
C PRO A 297 -19.83 -2.22 -0.22
N LEU A 298 -19.58 -1.08 -0.86
CA LEU A 298 -20.58 -0.20 -1.46
C LEU A 298 -20.62 -0.31 -3.00
N ALA A 299 -20.01 -1.36 -3.56
CA ALA A 299 -19.96 -1.60 -4.99
C ALA A 299 -21.35 -1.82 -5.61
N LYS A 300 -21.62 -1.14 -6.75
CA LYS A 300 -22.82 -1.35 -7.58
C LYS A 300 -22.88 -2.76 -8.17
N HIS A 301 -21.72 -3.30 -8.53
CA HIS A 301 -21.57 -4.66 -9.06
C HIS A 301 -20.46 -5.37 -8.25
N PRO A 302 -20.80 -6.04 -7.12
CA PRO A 302 -19.80 -6.70 -6.29
C PRO A 302 -19.02 -7.80 -7.04
N LEU A 303 -17.76 -7.99 -6.68
CA LEU A 303 -16.94 -9.09 -7.19
C LEU A 303 -17.24 -10.37 -6.39
N ASP A 304 -17.47 -11.50 -7.07
CA ASP A 304 -17.54 -12.81 -6.39
C ASP A 304 -16.12 -13.24 -5.95
N LEU A 305 -15.97 -13.51 -4.66
CA LEU A 305 -14.68 -13.80 -4.03
C LEU A 305 -14.32 -15.29 -4.03
N LYS A 306 -15.20 -16.17 -4.51
CA LYS A 306 -14.96 -17.63 -4.49
C LYS A 306 -13.69 -18.08 -5.21
N MET A 307 -13.21 -17.31 -6.20
CA MET A 307 -11.93 -17.61 -6.86
C MET A 307 -10.71 -17.47 -5.93
N PHE A 308 -10.87 -16.75 -4.82
CA PHE A 308 -9.84 -16.50 -3.81
C PHE A 308 -9.94 -17.42 -2.58
N GLU A 309 -11.04 -18.17 -2.44
CA GLU A 309 -11.22 -19.10 -1.32
C GLU A 309 -10.14 -20.20 -1.33
N ASN A 310 -9.60 -20.53 -0.15
CA ASN A 310 -8.54 -21.51 0.03
C ASN A 310 -7.25 -21.21 -0.76
N ARG A 311 -7.01 -19.93 -1.08
CA ARG A 311 -5.76 -19.44 -1.68
C ARG A 311 -4.96 -18.65 -0.65
N GLU A 312 -3.68 -18.51 -0.92
CA GLU A 312 -2.67 -17.78 -0.16
C GLU A 312 -2.78 -16.25 -0.31
N VAL A 313 -4.01 -15.73 -0.37
CA VAL A 313 -4.33 -14.32 -0.63
C VAL A 313 -4.98 -13.68 0.59
N ALA A 314 -4.61 -12.44 0.90
CA ALA A 314 -5.22 -11.68 1.98
C ALA A 314 -6.49 -10.98 1.50
N ILE A 315 -7.55 -10.98 2.32
CA ILE A 315 -8.80 -10.30 2.02
C ILE A 315 -9.00 -9.16 3.01
N HIS A 316 -9.28 -7.97 2.50
CA HIS A 316 -9.52 -6.77 3.29
C HIS A 316 -10.92 -6.26 3.04
N ASN A 317 -11.63 -5.89 4.10
CA ASN A 317 -13.00 -5.41 4.02
C ASN A 317 -13.26 -4.29 5.04
N TYR A 318 -14.39 -3.63 4.86
CA TYR A 318 -14.86 -2.54 5.71
C TYR A 318 -16.36 -2.69 5.95
N GLU A 319 -16.81 -2.51 7.18
CA GLU A 319 -18.21 -2.56 7.58
C GLU A 319 -18.74 -1.14 7.79
N PRO A 320 -19.55 -0.59 6.85
CA PRO A 320 -20.02 0.79 6.94
C PRO A 320 -20.93 1.07 8.15
N GLN A 321 -21.63 0.07 8.68
CA GLN A 321 -22.56 0.27 9.80
C GLN A 321 -21.84 0.51 11.12
N THR A 322 -20.71 -0.17 11.33
CA THR A 322 -19.91 -0.08 12.56
C THR A 322 -18.68 0.80 12.38
N ASP A 323 -18.46 1.31 11.17
CA ASP A 323 -17.27 2.05 10.80
C ASP A 323 -16.02 1.25 11.15
N ARG A 324 -15.92 -0.01 10.72
CA ARG A 324 -14.83 -0.92 11.11
C ARG A 324 -14.10 -1.53 9.92
N TYR A 325 -12.77 -1.45 9.93
CA TYR A 325 -11.92 -2.18 8.99
C TYR A 325 -11.53 -3.55 9.58
N PHE A 326 -11.43 -4.56 8.72
CA PHE A 326 -10.87 -5.86 9.09
C PHE A 326 -10.18 -6.53 7.90
N SER A 327 -9.30 -7.47 8.23
CA SER A 327 -8.54 -8.23 7.23
C SER A 327 -8.37 -9.66 7.67
N GLU A 328 -8.48 -10.56 6.70
CA GLU A 328 -8.28 -11.99 6.86
C GLU A 328 -7.02 -12.40 6.10
N PHE A 329 -6.09 -13.03 6.81
CA PHE A 329 -4.87 -13.58 6.24
C PHE A 329 -4.90 -15.10 6.38
N PRO A 330 -4.66 -15.87 5.31
CA PRO A 330 -4.55 -17.32 5.41
C PRO A 330 -3.28 -17.71 6.18
N ASP A 331 -3.28 -18.89 6.78
CA ASP A 331 -2.07 -19.48 7.36
C ASP A 331 -0.97 -19.58 6.30
N GLY A 332 0.26 -19.21 6.68
CA GLY A 332 1.39 -19.15 5.78
C GLY A 332 1.44 -17.90 4.88
N PHE A 333 0.51 -16.95 4.95
CA PHE A 333 0.54 -15.75 4.09
C PHE A 333 1.88 -15.00 4.15
N LEU A 334 2.46 -14.67 2.99
CA LEU A 334 3.72 -13.93 2.90
C LEU A 334 3.54 -12.44 3.26
N LEU A 335 3.84 -12.10 4.51
CA LEU A 335 3.73 -10.72 4.99
C LEU A 335 4.87 -9.84 4.44
N GLN A 336 6.12 -10.27 4.67
CA GLN A 336 7.32 -9.51 4.30
C GLN A 336 8.38 -10.39 3.68
N ARG A 337 9.17 -9.81 2.77
CA ARG A 337 10.33 -10.47 2.19
C ARG A 337 11.34 -9.49 1.60
N ILE A 338 12.61 -9.78 1.87
CA ILE A 338 13.78 -9.20 1.24
C ILE A 338 14.49 -10.29 0.44
N CYS A 339 15.04 -9.92 -0.71
CA CYS A 339 15.79 -10.80 -1.60
C CYS A 339 17.20 -10.26 -1.82
N HIS A 340 18.21 -11.05 -1.46
CA HIS A 340 19.61 -10.73 -1.68
C HIS A 340 20.20 -11.66 -2.74
N ALA A 341 20.56 -11.08 -3.88
CA ALA A 341 21.35 -11.75 -4.91
C ALA A 341 22.84 -11.47 -4.68
N ILE A 342 23.64 -12.50 -4.42
CA ILE A 342 25.08 -12.37 -4.18
C ILE A 342 25.81 -12.44 -5.52
N VAL A 343 26.23 -11.28 -6.02
CA VAL A 343 26.87 -11.15 -7.34
C VAL A 343 28.34 -10.79 -7.17
N SER A 344 29.23 -11.60 -7.77
CA SER A 344 30.68 -11.38 -7.74
C SER A 344 31.25 -10.78 -9.02
N LYS A 345 30.45 -10.64 -10.09
CA LYS A 345 30.92 -10.06 -11.37
C LYS A 345 31.06 -8.54 -11.26
N GLU A 346 32.28 -8.06 -11.40
CA GLU A 346 32.66 -6.64 -11.33
C GLU A 346 31.82 -5.75 -12.26
N ASN A 347 31.56 -6.20 -13.50
CA ASN A 347 30.72 -5.48 -14.45
C ASN A 347 29.29 -5.25 -13.94
N THR A 348 28.70 -6.21 -13.22
CA THR A 348 27.35 -6.08 -12.67
C THR A 348 27.32 -5.13 -11.46
N ILE A 349 28.39 -5.13 -10.66
CA ILE A 349 28.55 -4.19 -9.55
C ILE A 349 28.68 -2.76 -10.09
N ASN A 350 29.52 -2.57 -11.11
CA ASN A 350 29.71 -1.28 -11.78
C ASN A 350 28.42 -0.79 -12.44
N PHE A 351 27.67 -1.69 -13.11
CA PHE A 351 26.36 -1.35 -13.67
C PHE A 351 25.38 -0.85 -12.59
N LYS A 352 25.25 -1.55 -11.46
CA LYS A 352 24.36 -1.12 -10.36
C LYS A 352 24.76 0.26 -9.83
N ARG A 353 26.06 0.53 -9.66
CA ARG A 353 26.56 1.85 -9.24
C ARG A 353 26.29 2.94 -10.26
N SER A 354 26.27 2.60 -11.56
CA SER A 354 26.01 3.57 -12.64
C SER A 354 24.54 4.02 -12.75
N LEU A 355 23.61 3.34 -12.07
CA LEU A 355 22.19 3.69 -12.08
C LEU A 355 21.83 4.78 -11.06
N CYS A 356 22.75 5.13 -10.16
CA CYS A 356 22.52 6.14 -9.14
C CYS A 356 22.70 7.54 -9.73
N GLU A 357 21.63 8.32 -9.80
CA GLU A 357 21.68 9.72 -10.20
C GLU A 357 21.44 10.61 -8.97
N GLN A 358 21.96 11.84 -8.97
CA GLN A 358 21.73 12.84 -7.92
C GLN A 358 21.78 14.24 -8.57
N PRO A 359 21.01 15.23 -8.09
CA PRO A 359 20.16 15.22 -6.89
C PRO A 359 18.68 14.88 -7.16
N TYR A 360 18.00 14.22 -6.20
CA TYR A 360 16.54 14.01 -6.22
C TYR A 360 15.79 15.00 -5.33
N GLN A 361 14.50 15.19 -5.64
CA GLN A 361 13.57 15.87 -4.76
C GLN A 361 13.14 14.97 -3.60
N GLU A 362 12.88 15.59 -2.45
CA GLU A 362 12.34 14.93 -1.25
C GLU A 362 10.89 15.36 -1.02
N LEU A 363 10.13 14.51 -0.33
CA LEU A 363 8.77 14.85 0.06
C LEU A 363 8.83 15.96 1.12
N PRO A 364 8.16 17.12 0.92
CA PRO A 364 8.16 18.16 1.94
C PRO A 364 7.48 17.65 3.22
N PRO A 365 7.92 18.09 4.41
CA PRO A 365 7.32 17.66 5.67
C PRO A 365 5.83 18.02 5.72
N GLU A 366 5.06 17.25 6.47
CA GLU A 366 3.66 17.56 6.72
C GLU A 366 3.56 18.79 7.63
N THR A 367 2.66 19.72 7.27
CA THR A 367 2.41 20.95 8.04
C THR A 367 0.92 21.23 8.10
N TRP A 368 0.34 21.18 9.29
CA TRP A 368 -1.08 21.53 9.47
C TRP A 368 -1.24 23.03 9.67
N ALA A 369 -2.42 23.53 9.30
CA ALA A 369 -2.76 24.91 9.61
C ALA A 369 -2.98 25.03 11.13
N GLU A 370 -2.48 26.13 11.69
CA GLU A 370 -2.73 26.49 13.08
C GLU A 370 -4.24 26.70 13.30
N ASP A 371 -4.75 26.20 14.43
CA ASP A 371 -6.15 26.34 14.85
C ASP A 371 -7.17 25.71 13.89
N ASP A 372 -6.76 24.69 13.12
CA ASP A 372 -7.65 23.89 12.27
C ASP A 372 -8.01 22.57 12.96
N LEU A 373 -9.29 22.43 13.35
CA LEU A 373 -9.80 21.24 14.04
C LEU A 373 -10.24 20.17 13.03
N ILE A 374 -9.33 19.25 12.74
CA ILE A 374 -9.48 18.22 11.70
C ILE A 374 -10.12 16.97 12.28
N TYR A 375 -11.15 16.44 11.62
CA TYR A 375 -11.71 15.14 11.95
C TYR A 375 -10.76 14.01 11.52
N VAL A 376 -10.31 13.21 12.49
CA VAL A 376 -9.43 12.05 12.25
C VAL A 376 -10.15 10.72 12.49
N GLY A 377 -11.26 10.71 13.24
CA GLY A 377 -12.05 9.51 13.46
C GLY A 377 -11.33 8.48 14.35
N GLY A 378 -11.64 7.20 14.13
CA GLY A 378 -11.12 6.10 14.95
C GLY A 378 -11.75 6.06 16.33
N HIS A 379 -11.27 5.14 17.17
CA HIS A 379 -11.74 4.98 18.55
C HIS A 379 -10.65 4.45 19.47
N ASN A 380 -10.78 4.75 20.76
CA ASN A 380 -9.99 4.20 21.86
C ASN A 380 -10.94 3.89 23.01
N GLY A 381 -11.28 2.61 23.19
CA GLY A 381 -12.32 2.16 24.10
C GLY A 381 -13.65 2.83 23.78
N ARG A 382 -14.19 3.57 24.75
CA ARG A 382 -15.45 4.32 24.64
C ARG A 382 -15.31 5.68 23.94
N PHE A 383 -14.09 6.14 23.68
CA PHE A 383 -13.81 7.43 23.07
C PHE A 383 -13.74 7.29 21.55
N TYR A 384 -14.48 8.12 20.83
CA TYR A 384 -14.57 8.05 19.36
C TYR A 384 -14.84 9.44 18.77
N LYS A 385 -14.98 9.51 17.43
CA LYS A 385 -15.12 10.76 16.68
C LYS A 385 -13.99 11.74 16.97
N ASN A 386 -12.77 11.23 17.06
CA ASN A 386 -11.62 12.06 17.44
C ASN A 386 -11.37 13.16 16.40
N HIS A 387 -11.03 14.34 16.90
CA HIS A 387 -10.53 15.46 16.13
C HIS A 387 -9.13 15.84 16.64
N MET A 388 -8.28 16.34 15.76
CA MET A 388 -6.94 16.81 16.10
C MET A 388 -6.71 18.23 15.56
N ALA A 389 -5.93 19.01 16.28
CA ALA A 389 -5.51 20.34 15.85
C ALA A 389 -4.13 20.70 16.39
N HIS A 390 -3.46 21.66 15.75
CA HIS A 390 -2.25 22.29 16.29
C HIS A 390 -2.58 23.68 16.84
N TYR A 391 -2.05 24.01 18.01
CA TYR A 391 -2.19 25.33 18.64
C TYR A 391 -0.96 25.68 19.47
N ARG A 392 -0.24 26.74 19.10
CA ARG A 392 0.95 27.30 19.76
C ARG A 392 2.05 26.26 20.03
N GLY A 393 2.26 25.36 19.07
CA GLY A 393 3.24 24.27 19.20
C GLY A 393 2.75 23.05 19.98
N TRP A 394 1.48 23.04 20.40
CA TRP A 394 0.82 21.90 21.02
C TRP A 394 -0.03 21.15 20.01
N THR A 395 -0.20 19.85 20.23
CA THR A 395 -1.25 19.06 19.57
C THR A 395 -2.39 18.84 20.54
N ILE A 396 -3.60 19.16 20.11
CA ILE A 396 -4.84 18.92 20.83
C ILE A 396 -5.57 17.75 20.19
N VAL A 397 -6.07 16.82 21.01
CA VAL A 397 -7.04 15.80 20.62
C VAL A 397 -8.36 16.09 21.33
N VAL A 398 -9.43 16.26 20.57
CA VAL A 398 -10.81 16.40 21.09
C VAL A 398 -11.56 15.11 20.77
N PHE A 399 -12.19 14.50 21.77
CA PHE A 399 -12.85 13.21 21.64
C PHE A 399 -14.22 13.19 22.31
N PHE A 400 -15.09 12.31 21.82
CA PHE A 400 -16.44 12.14 22.33
C PHE A 400 -16.55 10.81 23.10
N ASP A 401 -17.16 10.85 24.28
CA ASP A 401 -17.43 9.65 25.10
C ASP A 401 -18.82 9.08 24.79
N SER A 402 -18.86 7.82 24.34
CA SER A 402 -20.11 7.10 24.02
C SER A 402 -21.03 6.85 25.20
N ILE A 403 -20.53 6.93 26.43
CA ILE A 403 -21.30 6.62 27.63
C ILE A 403 -21.96 7.88 28.19
N SER A 404 -21.22 8.98 28.34
CA SER A 404 -21.78 10.24 28.84
C SER A 404 -22.43 11.09 27.75
N GLU A 405 -22.14 10.79 26.48
CA GLU A 405 -22.53 11.60 25.32
C GLU A 405 -21.96 13.04 25.37
N GLU A 406 -20.77 13.19 25.95
CA GLU A 406 -20.09 14.48 26.13
C GLU A 406 -18.70 14.48 25.48
N TRP A 407 -18.15 15.68 25.29
CA TRP A 407 -16.85 15.94 24.71
C TRP A 407 -15.83 16.34 25.77
N ASN A 408 -14.57 15.94 25.54
CA ASN A 408 -13.42 16.35 26.33
C ASN A 408 -12.20 16.47 25.40
N ALA A 409 -11.08 17.00 25.92
CA ALA A 409 -9.87 17.19 25.15
C ALA A 409 -8.59 16.96 25.99
N LEU A 410 -7.55 16.51 25.29
CA LEU A 410 -6.20 16.30 25.81
C LEU A 410 -5.20 17.04 24.93
N THR A 411 -4.08 17.48 25.51
CA THR A 411 -3.03 18.17 24.74
C THR A 411 -1.62 17.73 25.14
N VAL A 412 -0.70 17.78 24.19
CA VAL A 412 0.74 17.52 24.37
C VAL A 412 1.57 18.60 23.69
N LYS A 413 2.69 19.02 24.29
CA LYS A 413 3.59 20.05 23.77
C LYS A 413 4.56 19.49 22.73
N LYS A 414 3.99 18.89 21.68
CA LYS A 414 4.68 18.33 20.52
C LYS A 414 3.70 18.31 19.35
N LEU A 415 4.17 18.65 18.16
CA LEU A 415 3.37 18.53 16.93
C LEU A 415 3.29 17.05 16.51
N CYS A 416 2.07 16.51 16.49
CA CYS A 416 1.75 15.15 16.10
C CYS A 416 0.70 15.20 14.98
N TYR A 417 0.83 14.29 14.02
CA TYR A 417 0.04 14.25 12.79
C TYR A 417 -0.95 13.08 12.76
N ASN A 418 -0.95 12.26 13.81
CA ASN A 418 -1.89 11.16 14.00
C ASN A 418 -2.01 10.74 15.47
N ILE A 419 -3.03 9.93 15.78
CA ILE A 419 -3.31 9.46 17.14
C ILE A 419 -2.17 8.61 17.73
N PRO A 420 -1.53 7.67 16.99
CA PRO A 420 -0.38 6.91 17.52
C PRO A 420 0.77 7.80 17.99
N GLN A 421 1.15 8.82 17.20
CA GLN A 421 2.17 9.80 17.60
C GLN A 421 1.76 10.59 18.84
N PHE A 422 0.49 11.01 18.91
CA PHE A 422 -0.05 11.71 20.08
C PHE A 422 0.01 10.82 21.33
N MET A 423 -0.41 9.56 21.23
CA MET A 423 -0.37 8.61 22.34
C MET A 423 1.06 8.35 22.83
N GLN A 424 2.00 8.18 21.90
CA GLN A 424 3.42 8.03 22.24
C GLN A 424 3.96 9.28 22.93
N ALA A 425 3.62 10.48 22.43
CA ALA A 425 4.02 11.74 23.04
C ALA A 425 3.42 11.94 24.43
N ASN A 426 2.16 11.55 24.64
CA ASN A 426 1.48 11.67 25.93
C ASN A 426 2.01 10.70 26.99
N GLN A 427 2.63 9.59 26.57
CA GLN A 427 3.30 8.63 27.47
C GLN A 427 4.73 9.05 27.85
N ASP A 428 5.32 10.00 27.13
CA ASP A 428 6.66 10.50 27.40
C ASP A 428 6.61 11.60 28.46
N ASN A 429 7.03 11.26 29.68
CA ASN A 429 7.07 12.19 30.82
C ASN A 429 7.97 13.43 30.60
N SER A 430 8.80 13.46 29.55
CA SER A 430 9.58 14.65 29.18
C SER A 430 8.80 15.68 28.36
N ILE A 431 7.63 15.29 27.83
CA ILE A 431 6.76 16.14 27.03
C ILE A 431 5.63 16.64 27.94
N ALA A 432 5.46 17.97 28.00
CA ALA A 432 4.36 18.55 28.77
C ALA A 432 3.01 18.13 28.17
N SER A 433 2.10 17.66 29.01
CA SER A 433 0.72 17.34 28.64
C SER A 433 -0.26 17.88 29.67
N THR A 434 -1.49 18.12 29.25
CA THR A 434 -2.59 18.54 30.15
C THR A 434 -3.94 18.11 29.57
N ASP A 435 -4.96 18.16 30.41
CA ASP A 435 -6.34 17.77 30.12
C ASP A 435 -7.31 18.83 30.65
N ILE A 436 -8.59 18.70 30.30
CA ILE A 436 -9.66 19.50 30.91
C ILE A 436 -10.52 18.61 31.80
N SER A 437 -10.75 19.08 33.04
CA SER A 437 -11.54 18.35 34.02
C SER A 437 -13.05 18.37 33.72
N GLU A 438 -13.53 19.40 33.05
CA GLU A 438 -14.94 19.57 32.67
C GLU A 438 -15.27 18.83 31.37
N TRP A 439 -16.52 18.37 31.26
CA TRP A 439 -17.07 17.73 30.06
C TRP A 439 -18.07 18.66 29.40
N PHE A 440 -18.13 18.64 28.08
CA PHE A 440 -18.84 19.64 27.29
C PHE A 440 -19.87 19.02 26.35
N THR A 441 -20.92 19.78 26.02
CA THR A 441 -21.97 19.30 25.11
C THR A 441 -21.55 19.33 23.64
N THR A 442 -20.56 20.15 23.31
CA THR A 442 -20.04 20.29 21.95
C THR A 442 -18.52 20.16 21.90
N LYS A 443 -18.00 19.72 20.75
CA LYS A 443 -16.55 19.64 20.52
C LYS A 443 -15.90 21.02 20.51
N GLU A 444 -16.61 22.04 20.05
CA GLU A 444 -16.14 23.42 19.98
C GLU A 444 -15.92 24.01 21.38
N GLU A 445 -16.80 23.71 22.34
CA GLU A 445 -16.64 24.11 23.74
C GLU A 445 -15.42 23.43 24.39
N ALA A 446 -15.28 22.11 24.23
CA ALA A 446 -14.11 21.37 24.73
C ALA A 446 -12.80 21.91 24.09
N TYR A 447 -12.83 22.21 22.79
CA TYR A 447 -11.70 22.77 22.07
C TYR A 447 -11.33 24.18 22.56
N ALA A 448 -12.32 25.03 22.83
CA ALA A 448 -12.08 26.36 23.39
C ALA A 448 -11.47 26.29 24.80
N ALA A 449 -11.99 25.39 25.65
CA ALA A 449 -11.50 25.21 27.01
C ALA A 449 -10.04 24.76 27.07
N ILE A 450 -9.65 23.74 26.30
CA ILE A 450 -8.26 23.26 26.30
C ILE A 450 -7.28 24.30 25.71
N LYS A 451 -7.72 25.13 24.76
CA LYS A 451 -6.91 26.26 24.27
C LYS A 451 -6.67 27.30 25.36
N GLN A 452 -7.66 27.58 26.21
CA GLN A 452 -7.50 28.48 27.35
C GLN A 452 -6.47 27.95 28.35
N GLU A 453 -6.47 26.63 28.62
CA GLU A 453 -5.45 26.00 29.47
C GLU A 453 -4.03 26.15 28.88
N ILE A 454 -3.87 25.93 27.57
CA ILE A 454 -2.60 26.15 26.88
C ILE A 454 -2.13 27.61 27.00
N ASP A 455 -3.06 28.57 26.89
CA ASP A 455 -2.77 29.99 26.99
C ASP A 455 -2.38 30.42 28.41
N ASN A 456 -2.90 29.75 29.43
CA ASN A 456 -2.49 29.95 30.82
C ASN A 456 -1.08 29.40 31.06
N ILE A 457 -0.78 28.19 30.57
CA ILE A 457 0.55 27.56 30.70
C ILE A 457 1.63 28.37 29.95
N SER A 458 1.28 29.00 28.83
CA SER A 458 2.24 29.75 28.01
C SER A 458 2.55 31.15 28.55
N GLN A 459 1.82 31.61 29.58
CA GLN A 459 2.06 32.89 30.27
C GLN A 459 3.00 32.77 31.47
N ASP A 460 3.20 31.55 31.97
CA ASP A 460 4.19 31.18 32.99
C ASP A 460 5.53 30.78 32.35
#